data_AF-A0A516RC12-F1
#
_entry.id   AF-A0A516RC12-F1
#
_cell.length_a   1.000
_cell.length_b   1.000
_cell.length_c   1.000
_cell.angle_alpha   90.00
_cell.angle_beta   90.00
_cell.angle_gamma   90.00
#
_symmetry.space_group_name_H-M   'P 1'
#
loop_
_entity.id
_entity.type
_entity.pdbx_description
1 polymer ?
#
loop_
_entity_poly.entity_id
_entity_poly.type
_entity_poly.pdbx_seq_one_letter_code
_entity_poly.pdbx_strand_id
1 'polypeptide(L)'
;MGGGALATIGVATAVAVAVVSANGDDASASDKPASGLPSSPELPGSSSAPEPSFEATTPPPPPDPQDYISSADKDKAPLSAAILFPGTKLTSGDKVYKKGATADTKQCASVAQPVLGRVLTTNKCTKLMRVTYARGGVAVTIGVAVFDTEAQAAKVKKQADKGLVTSLPGKGVGTFCRTTVCRGTYNAYGRYAYFTTTGFLTAKDVTKKDRKAYEVGDDLARFAFNQINRRGETQASAAANNPE
;
A
#
# COMPACT_ATOMS: atom_id res chain seq x y z
N MET A 1 38.05 -33.06 -6.12
CA MET A 1 37.44 -32.26 -7.20
C MET A 1 35.99 -32.01 -6.82
N GLY A 2 35.48 -30.79 -6.57
CA GLY A 2 36.06 -29.46 -6.63
C GLY A 2 35.30 -28.52 -5.68
N GLY A 3 35.98 -27.47 -5.22
CA GLY A 3 35.42 -26.41 -4.37
C GLY A 3 34.83 -25.28 -5.21
N GLY A 4 33.74 -24.69 -4.73
CA GLY A 4 33.10 -23.52 -5.32
C GLY A 4 33.29 -22.30 -4.42
N ALA A 5 34.00 -21.30 -4.93
CA ALA A 5 34.26 -20.03 -4.27
C ALA A 5 33.04 -19.10 -4.34
N LEU A 6 32.75 -18.39 -3.25
CA LEU A 6 31.75 -17.31 -3.20
C LEU A 6 32.47 -15.98 -3.41
N ALA A 7 32.15 -15.27 -4.50
CA ALA A 7 32.66 -13.94 -4.79
C ALA A 7 31.74 -12.88 -4.17
N THR A 8 32.21 -12.19 -3.12
CA THR A 8 31.58 -11.01 -2.55
C THR A 8 32.00 -9.77 -3.32
N ILE A 9 31.06 -9.08 -3.96
CA ILE A 9 31.30 -7.77 -4.59
C ILE A 9 30.93 -6.70 -3.58
N GLY A 10 31.94 -5.99 -3.06
CA GLY A 10 31.77 -4.79 -2.25
C GLY A 10 31.69 -3.55 -3.16
N VAL A 11 30.71 -2.67 -2.89
CA VAL A 11 30.62 -1.36 -3.54
C VAL A 11 30.97 -0.31 -2.49
N ALA A 12 32.06 0.42 -2.70
CA ALA A 12 32.45 1.57 -1.91
C ALA A 12 32.28 2.83 -2.75
N THR A 13 31.33 3.69 -2.38
CA THR A 13 31.18 5.03 -2.98
C THR A 13 31.84 6.05 -2.06
N ALA A 14 32.92 6.67 -2.54
CA ALA A 14 33.54 7.82 -1.91
C ALA A 14 32.90 9.10 -2.46
N VAL A 15 32.51 10.02 -1.57
CA VAL A 15 32.07 11.38 -1.93
C VAL A 15 33.08 12.35 -1.32
N ALA A 16 33.76 13.14 -2.17
CA ALA A 16 34.63 14.21 -1.73
C ALA A 16 33.88 15.55 -1.83
N VAL A 17 33.81 16.29 -0.73
CA VAL A 17 33.24 17.64 -0.68
C VAL A 17 34.41 18.61 -0.48
N ALA A 18 34.63 19.51 -1.45
CA ALA A 18 35.63 20.57 -1.33
C ALA A 18 34.95 21.84 -0.81
N VAL A 19 35.36 22.30 0.38
CA VAL A 19 34.97 23.60 0.94
C VAL A 19 36.13 24.55 0.71
N VAL A 20 35.92 25.60 -0.08
CA VAL A 20 36.90 26.69 -0.22
C VAL A 20 36.54 27.74 0.83
N SER A 21 37.34 27.81 1.88
CA SER A 21 37.35 28.91 2.84
C SER A 21 38.41 29.92 2.40
N ALA A 22 37.99 31.14 2.05
CA ALA A 22 38.89 32.26 1.84
C ALA A 22 38.75 33.25 3.01
N ASN A 23 39.47 32.97 4.10
CA ASN A 23 39.85 33.97 5.08
C ASN A 23 41.29 34.36 4.78
N GLY A 24 41.50 35.60 4.35
CA GLY A 24 42.81 36.18 4.13
C GLY A 24 42.89 37.53 4.82
N ASP A 25 43.33 37.52 6.07
CA ASP A 25 43.95 38.65 6.76
C ASP A 25 45.47 38.39 6.74
N ASP A 26 46.25 39.28 6.12
CA ASP A 26 47.43 39.92 6.76
C ASP A 26 48.21 40.84 5.81
N ALA A 27 48.16 42.13 6.18
CA ALA A 27 49.19 43.17 6.21
C ALA A 27 50.30 43.24 5.13
N SER A 28 50.41 44.43 4.49
CA SER A 28 51.52 45.37 4.77
C SER A 28 51.37 46.76 4.11
N ALA A 29 51.48 47.79 4.97
CA ALA A 29 52.09 49.11 4.78
C ALA A 29 51.41 50.20 3.91
N SER A 30 50.93 51.28 4.55
CA SER A 30 51.66 52.57 4.71
C SER A 30 50.69 53.74 4.99
N ASP A 31 50.71 54.28 6.21
CA ASP A 31 50.07 55.55 6.56
C ASP A 31 50.91 56.75 6.06
N LYS A 32 50.44 57.45 5.02
CA LYS A 32 50.59 58.92 4.87
C LYS A 32 49.67 59.49 3.77
N PRO A 33 49.11 60.70 3.95
CA PRO A 33 48.03 61.21 3.11
C PRO A 33 48.58 62.05 1.94
N ALA A 34 47.97 61.93 0.77
CA ALA A 34 48.15 62.85 -0.34
C ALA A 34 46.80 63.14 -1.00
N SER A 35 46.31 64.36 -0.75
CA SER A 35 45.22 64.99 -1.49
C SER A 35 45.55 65.03 -2.98
N GLY A 36 44.64 64.53 -3.83
CA GLY A 36 44.67 64.79 -5.27
C GLY A 36 44.73 63.57 -6.19
N LEU A 37 43.73 62.69 -6.14
CA LEU A 37 43.43 61.75 -7.22
C LEU A 37 42.08 62.11 -7.84
N PRO A 38 41.90 61.97 -9.18
CA PRO A 38 40.62 62.24 -9.83
C PRO A 38 39.56 61.30 -9.27
N SER A 39 38.36 61.82 -9.04
CA SER A 39 37.21 61.04 -8.59
C SER A 39 37.03 59.84 -9.53
N SER A 40 37.04 58.62 -8.98
CA SER A 40 36.54 57.44 -9.70
C SER A 40 35.17 57.78 -10.26
N PRO A 41 34.85 57.40 -11.51
CA PRO A 41 33.47 57.50 -11.98
C PRO A 41 32.59 56.80 -10.96
N GLU A 42 31.61 57.51 -10.41
CA GLU A 42 30.57 56.89 -9.61
C GLU A 42 30.01 55.74 -10.45
N LEU A 43 30.19 54.50 -9.96
CA LEU A 43 29.42 53.38 -10.47
C LEU A 43 27.96 53.82 -10.40
N PRO A 44 27.18 53.69 -11.50
CA PRO A 44 25.79 54.09 -11.48
C PRO A 44 25.14 53.41 -10.27
N GLY A 45 24.58 54.25 -9.39
CA GLY A 45 24.11 53.84 -8.07
C GLY A 45 23.30 52.55 -8.16
N SER A 46 23.48 51.69 -7.15
CA SER A 46 22.66 50.51 -6.91
C SER A 46 21.23 50.79 -7.34
N SER A 47 20.82 50.18 -8.45
CA SER A 47 19.48 50.38 -8.98
C SER A 47 18.50 50.07 -7.87
N SER A 48 17.57 50.99 -7.62
CA SER A 48 16.39 50.77 -6.79
C SER A 48 15.40 49.80 -7.46
N ALA A 49 15.92 48.86 -8.26
CA ALA A 49 15.13 47.82 -8.87
C ALA A 49 14.65 46.91 -7.73
N PRO A 50 13.34 46.65 -7.61
CA PRO A 50 12.81 45.74 -6.61
C PRO A 50 13.58 44.42 -6.69
N GLU A 51 14.00 43.89 -5.53
CA GLU A 51 14.51 42.51 -5.44
C GLU A 51 13.45 41.59 -6.07
N PRO A 52 13.84 40.66 -6.96
CA PRO A 52 12.88 39.72 -7.53
C PRO A 52 12.28 38.89 -6.39
N SER A 53 11.00 39.15 -6.06
CA SER A 53 10.28 38.35 -5.08
C SER A 53 9.73 37.10 -5.77
N PHE A 54 10.05 35.93 -5.25
CA PHE A 54 9.31 34.71 -5.58
C PHE A 54 7.99 34.74 -4.81
N GLU A 55 6.86 34.61 -5.52
CA GLU A 55 5.60 34.33 -4.85
C GLU A 55 5.76 33.08 -3.98
N ALA A 56 5.23 33.11 -2.76
CA ALA A 56 5.20 31.93 -1.91
C ALA A 56 4.33 30.87 -2.59
N THR A 57 4.96 29.91 -3.25
CA THR A 57 4.26 28.78 -3.85
C THR A 57 3.82 27.86 -2.71
N THR A 58 2.51 27.68 -2.59
CA THR A 58 1.99 26.68 -1.65
C THR A 58 2.26 25.30 -2.26
N PRO A 59 2.88 24.35 -1.51
CA PRO A 59 3.06 23.00 -2.01
C PRO A 59 1.71 22.41 -2.43
N PRO A 60 1.64 21.65 -3.54
CA PRO A 60 0.40 20.99 -3.93
C PRO A 60 -0.10 20.11 -2.78
N PRO A 61 -1.44 19.96 -2.62
CA PRO A 61 -1.99 19.11 -1.58
C PRO A 61 -1.46 17.68 -1.73
N PRO A 62 -1.26 16.96 -0.62
CA PRO A 62 -0.75 15.60 -0.68
C PRO A 62 -1.67 14.73 -1.54
N PRO A 63 -1.11 13.85 -2.38
CA PRO A 63 -1.88 12.97 -3.25
C PRO A 63 -2.82 12.06 -2.44
N ASP A 64 -4.06 11.88 -2.92
CA ASP A 64 -5.01 10.93 -2.31
C ASP A 64 -4.56 9.49 -2.57
N PRO A 65 -4.28 8.67 -1.54
CA PRO A 65 -3.95 7.26 -1.69
C PRO A 65 -4.94 6.45 -2.56
N GLN A 66 -6.23 6.75 -2.50
CA GLN A 66 -7.25 6.02 -3.24
C GLN A 66 -7.07 6.18 -4.75
N ASP A 67 -6.68 7.38 -5.21
CA ASP A 67 -6.52 7.65 -6.64
C ASP A 67 -5.53 6.71 -7.31
N TYR A 68 -4.47 6.31 -6.61
CA TYR A 68 -3.42 5.42 -7.12
C TYR A 68 -3.86 3.96 -7.22
N ILE A 69 -5.01 3.62 -6.67
CA ILE A 69 -5.58 2.26 -6.69
C ILE A 69 -6.98 2.20 -7.30
N SER A 70 -7.52 3.30 -7.82
CA SER A 70 -8.88 3.32 -8.40
C SER A 70 -8.96 2.78 -9.83
N SER A 71 -7.85 2.62 -10.54
CA SER A 71 -7.85 2.04 -11.90
C SER A 71 -6.65 1.16 -12.21
N ALA A 72 -6.79 0.31 -13.24
CA ALA A 72 -5.69 -0.49 -13.79
C ALA A 72 -4.51 0.32 -14.32
N ASP A 73 -4.78 1.56 -14.72
CA ASP A 73 -3.78 2.43 -15.31
C ASP A 73 -2.91 3.11 -14.27
N LYS A 74 -3.45 3.32 -13.07
CA LYS A 74 -2.70 3.91 -11.97
C LYS A 74 -2.06 2.85 -11.06
N ASP A 75 -2.75 1.72 -10.88
CA ASP A 75 -2.32 0.67 -9.97
C ASP A 75 -1.38 -0.35 -10.63
N LYS A 76 -0.11 0.04 -10.80
CA LYS A 76 0.89 -0.72 -11.56
C LYS A 76 1.82 -1.57 -10.70
N ALA A 77 1.85 -1.38 -9.38
CA ALA A 77 2.71 -2.16 -8.51
C ALA A 77 2.43 -3.68 -8.62
N PRO A 78 3.42 -4.56 -8.41
CA PRO A 78 3.17 -6.01 -8.34
C PRO A 78 2.09 -6.35 -7.30
N LEU A 79 1.23 -7.31 -7.63
CA LEU A 79 0.07 -7.66 -6.81
C LEU A 79 -0.10 -9.16 -6.68
N SER A 80 -0.09 -9.67 -5.45
CA SER A 80 -0.44 -11.05 -5.12
C SER A 80 -0.96 -11.15 -3.69
N ALA A 81 -1.58 -12.29 -3.33
CA ALA A 81 -2.01 -12.54 -1.97
C ALA A 81 -0.84 -12.47 -0.97
N ALA A 82 0.34 -12.95 -1.35
CA ALA A 82 1.54 -12.91 -0.50
C ALA A 82 2.09 -11.50 -0.30
N ILE A 83 1.99 -10.63 -1.33
CA ILE A 83 2.41 -9.23 -1.26
C ILE A 83 1.40 -8.41 -0.44
N LEU A 84 0.10 -8.56 -0.71
CA LEU A 84 -0.94 -7.79 -0.04
C LEU A 84 -1.10 -8.19 1.43
N PHE A 85 -0.82 -9.45 1.76
CA PHE A 85 -0.89 -9.99 3.11
C PHE A 85 0.44 -10.62 3.51
N PRO A 86 1.48 -9.82 3.84
CA PRO A 86 2.81 -10.36 4.15
C PRO A 86 2.87 -11.05 5.52
N GLY A 87 4.00 -11.68 5.82
CA GLY A 87 4.26 -12.32 7.12
C GLY A 87 3.58 -13.69 7.32
N THR A 88 3.68 -14.21 8.55
CA THR A 88 3.16 -15.53 8.99
C THR A 88 2.05 -15.45 10.04
N LYS A 89 1.81 -14.25 10.58
CA LYS A 89 0.75 -13.95 11.56
C LYS A 89 0.29 -12.51 11.39
N LEU A 90 -0.91 -12.23 11.84
CA LEU A 90 -1.43 -10.87 11.99
C LEU A 90 -1.56 -10.57 13.48
N THR A 91 -1.07 -9.41 13.91
CA THR A 91 -1.26 -8.90 15.27
C THR A 91 -2.11 -7.64 15.17
N SER A 92 -3.20 -7.56 15.93
CA SER A 92 -4.09 -6.40 16.01
C SER A 92 -4.42 -6.13 17.47
N GLY A 93 -3.75 -5.14 18.07
CA GLY A 93 -3.68 -5.00 19.52
C GLY A 93 -3.17 -6.29 20.17
N ASP A 94 -3.89 -6.79 21.18
CA ASP A 94 -3.56 -8.02 21.89
C ASP A 94 -4.00 -9.30 21.15
N LYS A 95 -4.63 -9.16 19.97
CA LYS A 95 -5.15 -10.29 19.20
C LYS A 95 -4.11 -10.77 18.20
N VAL A 96 -3.68 -12.02 18.35
CA VAL A 96 -2.81 -12.70 17.39
C VAL A 96 -3.63 -13.70 16.56
N TYR A 97 -3.55 -13.57 15.24
CA TYR A 97 -4.17 -14.46 14.27
C TYR A 97 -3.09 -15.25 13.54
N LYS A 98 -3.22 -16.56 13.52
CA LYS A 98 -2.34 -17.43 12.74
C LYS A 98 -2.71 -17.29 11.26
N LYS A 99 -1.74 -16.99 10.40
CA LYS A 99 -1.96 -16.99 8.95
C LYS A 99 -1.92 -18.43 8.43
N GLY A 100 -2.92 -18.76 7.63
CA GLY A 100 -3.04 -20.01 6.88
C GLY A 100 -2.54 -19.85 5.44
N ALA A 101 -3.14 -20.61 4.53
CA ALA A 101 -2.78 -20.59 3.12
C ALA A 101 -3.12 -19.25 2.43
N THR A 102 -2.35 -18.95 1.38
CA THR A 102 -2.59 -17.87 0.42
C THR A 102 -2.70 -18.46 -0.97
N ALA A 103 -3.54 -17.89 -1.82
CA ALA A 103 -3.67 -18.30 -3.22
C ALA A 103 -4.14 -17.14 -4.10
N ASP A 104 -3.80 -17.22 -5.37
CA ASP A 104 -4.16 -16.25 -6.41
C ASP A 104 -4.76 -17.01 -7.60
N THR A 105 -5.79 -16.44 -8.24
CA THR A 105 -6.33 -16.97 -9.50
C THR A 105 -6.82 -15.85 -10.40
N LYS A 106 -6.73 -16.04 -11.72
CA LYS A 106 -7.39 -15.19 -12.72
C LYS A 106 -8.84 -15.63 -12.97
N GLN A 107 -9.19 -16.86 -12.60
CA GLN A 107 -10.53 -17.42 -12.76
C GLN A 107 -11.35 -17.10 -11.50
N CYS A 108 -11.76 -15.84 -11.32
CA CYS A 108 -12.38 -15.40 -10.06
C CYS A 108 -13.58 -16.25 -9.62
N ALA A 109 -14.42 -16.67 -10.57
CA ALA A 109 -15.59 -17.48 -10.27
C ALA A 109 -15.28 -18.90 -9.75
N SER A 110 -14.09 -19.46 -10.04
CA SER A 110 -13.75 -20.84 -9.61
C SER A 110 -13.50 -20.97 -8.12
N VAL A 111 -13.30 -19.84 -7.43
CA VAL A 111 -13.05 -19.80 -5.99
C VAL A 111 -14.10 -18.98 -5.24
N ALA A 112 -15.30 -18.87 -5.82
CA ALA A 112 -16.48 -18.28 -5.21
C ALA A 112 -17.68 -19.22 -5.38
N GLN A 113 -18.65 -19.12 -4.47
CA GLN A 113 -19.93 -19.81 -4.63
C GLN A 113 -20.70 -19.29 -5.85
N PRO A 114 -21.57 -20.09 -6.50
CA PRO A 114 -22.11 -19.78 -7.81
C PRO A 114 -22.77 -18.39 -7.97
N VAL A 115 -23.48 -17.91 -6.95
CA VAL A 115 -24.12 -16.58 -6.98
C VAL A 115 -23.08 -15.47 -7.04
N LEU A 116 -22.12 -15.47 -6.11
CA LEU A 116 -21.03 -14.50 -6.10
C LEU A 116 -20.13 -14.65 -7.34
N GLY A 117 -19.87 -15.89 -7.77
CA GLY A 117 -19.12 -16.18 -8.99
C GLY A 117 -19.72 -15.51 -10.22
N ARG A 118 -21.04 -15.54 -10.38
CA ARG A 118 -21.73 -14.80 -11.45
C ARG A 118 -21.54 -13.29 -11.34
N VAL A 119 -21.70 -12.71 -10.14
CA VAL A 119 -21.49 -11.26 -9.92
C VAL A 119 -20.05 -10.85 -10.29
N LEU A 120 -19.05 -11.65 -9.88
CA LEU A 120 -17.65 -11.42 -10.22
C LEU A 120 -17.39 -11.49 -11.73
N THR A 121 -17.95 -12.48 -12.42
CA THR A 121 -17.83 -12.63 -13.88
C THR A 121 -18.49 -11.47 -14.62
N THR A 122 -19.73 -11.12 -14.27
CA THR A 122 -20.47 -10.02 -14.90
C THR A 122 -19.73 -8.69 -14.81
N ASN A 123 -19.06 -8.43 -13.68
CA ASN A 123 -18.31 -7.20 -13.48
C ASN A 123 -16.85 -7.29 -13.95
N LYS A 124 -16.46 -8.37 -14.63
CA LYS A 124 -15.13 -8.58 -15.23
C LYS A 124 -14.00 -8.60 -14.19
N CYS A 125 -14.16 -9.37 -13.13
CA CYS A 125 -13.06 -9.62 -12.20
C CYS A 125 -11.85 -10.22 -12.94
N THR A 126 -10.68 -9.62 -12.76
CA THR A 126 -9.44 -10.01 -13.47
C THR A 126 -8.53 -10.89 -12.61
N LYS A 127 -8.66 -10.77 -11.28
CA LYS A 127 -7.90 -11.55 -10.31
C LYS A 127 -8.65 -11.67 -9.00
N LEU A 128 -8.61 -12.84 -8.37
CA LEU A 128 -9.10 -13.05 -7.00
C LEU A 128 -7.99 -13.64 -6.15
N MET A 129 -7.61 -12.88 -5.12
CA MET A 129 -6.60 -13.25 -4.13
C MET A 129 -7.29 -13.74 -2.87
N ARG A 130 -6.77 -14.79 -2.24
CA ARG A 130 -7.30 -15.32 -0.99
C ARG A 130 -6.20 -15.50 0.03
N VAL A 131 -6.53 -15.20 1.29
CA VAL A 131 -5.71 -15.53 2.45
C VAL A 131 -6.63 -15.99 3.58
N THR A 132 -6.20 -16.97 4.36
CA THR A 132 -6.94 -17.41 5.54
C THR A 132 -6.19 -17.05 6.81
N TYR A 133 -6.93 -16.67 7.86
CA TYR A 133 -6.41 -16.55 9.21
C TYR A 133 -7.31 -17.30 10.20
N ALA A 134 -6.74 -17.70 11.34
CA ALA A 134 -7.50 -18.35 12.41
C ALA A 134 -7.12 -17.81 13.79
N ARG A 135 -8.13 -17.71 14.67
CA ARG A 135 -7.98 -17.36 16.08
C ARG A 135 -9.09 -18.01 16.91
N GLY A 136 -8.71 -18.71 17.98
CA GLY A 136 -9.66 -19.19 19.00
C GLY A 136 -10.84 -20.00 18.48
N GLY A 137 -10.59 -20.92 17.54
CA GLY A 137 -11.59 -21.81 16.93
C GLY A 137 -12.37 -21.23 15.75
N VAL A 138 -12.14 -19.95 15.41
CA VAL A 138 -12.74 -19.27 14.24
C VAL A 138 -11.70 -19.13 13.16
N ALA A 139 -12.08 -19.40 11.91
CA ALA A 139 -11.28 -19.15 10.72
C ALA A 139 -12.01 -18.20 9.77
N VAL A 140 -11.22 -17.37 9.08
CA VAL A 140 -11.71 -16.40 8.12
C VAL A 140 -10.85 -16.44 6.88
N THR A 141 -11.48 -16.65 5.72
CA THR A 141 -10.83 -16.42 4.42
C THR A 141 -11.21 -15.02 3.96
N ILE A 142 -10.20 -14.17 3.79
CA ILE A 142 -10.33 -12.90 3.08
C ILE A 142 -10.19 -13.19 1.59
N GLY A 143 -11.14 -12.70 0.79
CA GLY A 143 -11.03 -12.66 -0.66
C GLY A 143 -10.90 -11.22 -1.14
N VAL A 144 -9.97 -10.93 -2.05
CA VAL A 144 -9.82 -9.62 -2.69
C VAL A 144 -9.90 -9.80 -4.19
N ALA A 145 -11.01 -9.38 -4.78
CA ALA A 145 -11.25 -9.34 -6.21
C ALA A 145 -10.76 -8.01 -6.80
N VAL A 146 -10.07 -8.10 -7.93
CA VAL A 146 -9.47 -6.98 -8.65
C VAL A 146 -10.27 -6.75 -9.94
N PHE A 147 -10.57 -5.49 -10.22
CA PHE A 147 -11.30 -5.04 -11.42
C PHE A 147 -10.50 -3.97 -12.14
N ASP A 148 -10.89 -3.55 -13.34
CA ASP A 148 -10.15 -2.48 -14.03
C ASP A 148 -10.43 -1.10 -13.47
N THR A 149 -11.62 -0.90 -12.87
CA THR A 149 -12.07 0.38 -12.34
C THR A 149 -12.74 0.24 -10.98
N GLU A 150 -12.71 1.30 -10.20
CA GLU A 150 -13.48 1.45 -8.96
C GLU A 150 -14.99 1.23 -9.17
N ALA A 151 -15.55 1.74 -10.27
CA ALA A 151 -16.97 1.58 -10.57
C ALA A 151 -17.39 0.10 -10.66
N GLN A 152 -16.54 -0.77 -11.20
CA GLN A 152 -16.80 -2.22 -11.24
C GLN A 152 -16.77 -2.84 -9.84
N ALA A 153 -15.77 -2.50 -9.02
CA ALA A 153 -15.68 -2.97 -7.65
C ALA A 153 -16.89 -2.51 -6.80
N ALA A 154 -17.29 -1.25 -6.94
CA ALA A 154 -18.46 -0.69 -6.28
C ALA A 154 -19.76 -1.38 -6.71
N LYS A 155 -19.91 -1.73 -8.00
CA LYS A 155 -21.04 -2.53 -8.48
C LYS A 155 -21.07 -3.91 -7.83
N VAL A 156 -19.93 -4.58 -7.72
CA VAL A 156 -19.85 -5.87 -7.02
C VAL A 156 -20.28 -5.76 -5.57
N LYS A 157 -19.82 -4.75 -4.81
CA LYS A 157 -20.28 -4.51 -3.44
C LYS A 157 -21.80 -4.37 -3.35
N LYS A 158 -22.41 -3.63 -4.28
CA LYS A 158 -23.87 -3.41 -4.32
C LYS A 158 -24.66 -4.67 -4.69
N GLN A 159 -24.12 -5.49 -5.59
CA GLN A 159 -24.79 -6.67 -6.13
C GLN A 159 -24.56 -7.95 -5.32
N ALA A 160 -23.48 -8.01 -4.54
CA ALA A 160 -23.15 -9.16 -3.72
C ALA A 160 -24.01 -9.16 -2.44
N ASP A 161 -25.09 -9.93 -2.47
CA ASP A 161 -25.99 -10.18 -1.34
C ASP A 161 -25.88 -11.62 -0.80
N LYS A 162 -25.45 -12.54 -1.66
CA LYS A 162 -25.39 -13.98 -1.41
C LYS A 162 -24.14 -14.60 -2.03
N GLY A 163 -23.76 -15.74 -1.47
CA GLY A 163 -22.61 -16.50 -1.93
C GLY A 163 -21.31 -15.97 -1.35
N LEU A 164 -20.42 -16.89 -0.97
CA LEU A 164 -19.18 -16.59 -0.29
C LEU A 164 -17.97 -16.87 -1.18
N VAL A 165 -16.86 -16.20 -0.91
CA VAL A 165 -15.57 -16.67 -1.41
C VAL A 165 -15.28 -18.02 -0.77
N THR A 166 -14.89 -19.00 -1.57
CA THR A 166 -14.61 -20.35 -1.09
C THR A 166 -13.49 -20.31 -0.07
N SER A 167 -13.72 -20.89 1.11
CA SER A 167 -12.69 -20.91 2.15
C SER A 167 -11.42 -21.63 1.68
N LEU A 168 -10.27 -21.15 2.17
CA LEU A 168 -8.95 -21.62 1.77
C LEU A 168 -8.21 -22.24 2.98
N PRO A 169 -8.44 -23.53 3.29
CA PRO A 169 -7.69 -24.21 4.34
C PRO A 169 -6.22 -24.42 3.94
N GLY A 170 -5.39 -24.79 4.91
CA GLY A 170 -3.97 -25.09 4.71
C GLY A 170 -3.05 -24.24 5.59
N LYS A 171 -1.76 -24.58 5.57
CA LYS A 171 -0.71 -24.01 6.44
C LYS A 171 -1.14 -23.96 7.92
N GLY A 172 -1.74 -25.06 8.40
CA GLY A 172 -2.14 -25.22 9.79
C GLY A 172 -3.44 -24.52 10.18
N VAL A 173 -4.28 -24.13 9.21
CA VAL A 173 -5.70 -23.82 9.39
C VAL A 173 -6.55 -24.94 8.77
N GLY A 174 -7.46 -25.50 9.56
CA GLY A 174 -8.33 -26.60 9.13
C GLY A 174 -9.42 -26.19 8.14
N THR A 175 -10.13 -27.17 7.61
CA THR A 175 -11.29 -26.97 6.73
C THR A 175 -12.45 -26.34 7.49
N PHE A 176 -13.13 -25.39 6.86
CA PHE A 176 -14.32 -24.71 7.41
C PHE A 176 -15.22 -24.23 6.26
N CYS A 177 -16.48 -23.90 6.53
CA CYS A 177 -17.45 -23.40 5.53
C CYS A 177 -17.57 -24.28 4.28
N ARG A 178 -17.78 -25.59 4.49
CA ARG A 178 -18.08 -26.54 3.40
C ARG A 178 -19.53 -26.98 3.41
N THR A 179 -20.04 -27.31 4.58
CA THR A 179 -21.40 -27.83 4.80
C THR A 179 -22.18 -27.02 5.84
N THR A 180 -21.55 -26.04 6.47
CA THR A 180 -22.13 -25.20 7.53
C THR A 180 -22.49 -23.81 7.04
N VAL A 181 -23.40 -23.16 7.76
CA VAL A 181 -23.72 -21.75 7.57
C VAL A 181 -22.54 -20.91 8.05
N CYS A 182 -22.05 -20.06 7.15
CA CYS A 182 -20.96 -19.14 7.43
C CYS A 182 -21.37 -17.70 7.18
N ARG A 183 -20.66 -16.78 7.84
CA ARG A 183 -20.92 -15.35 7.71
C ARG A 183 -20.05 -14.75 6.60
N GLY A 184 -20.71 -14.03 5.70
CA GLY A 184 -20.08 -13.22 4.66
C GLY A 184 -20.06 -11.73 4.99
N THR A 185 -19.05 -11.01 4.51
CA THR A 185 -19.10 -9.55 4.38
C THR A 185 -18.68 -9.15 2.97
N TYR A 186 -19.22 -8.06 2.42
CA TYR A 186 -18.95 -7.59 1.07
C TYR A 186 -18.67 -6.09 1.10
N ASN A 187 -17.50 -5.68 0.63
CA ASN A 187 -17.07 -4.29 0.62
C ASN A 187 -16.25 -3.98 -0.63
N ALA A 188 -15.94 -2.70 -0.85
CA ALA A 188 -15.11 -2.24 -1.95
C ALA A 188 -14.35 -0.97 -1.55
N TYR A 189 -13.17 -0.78 -2.15
CA TYR A 189 -12.32 0.39 -2.00
C TYR A 189 -11.36 0.48 -3.20
N GLY A 190 -11.29 1.62 -3.88
CA GLY A 190 -10.63 1.73 -5.19
C GLY A 190 -11.14 0.65 -6.16
N ARG A 191 -10.25 0.10 -6.99
CA ARG A 191 -10.57 -0.99 -7.96
C ARG A 191 -10.77 -2.38 -7.33
N TYR A 192 -10.89 -2.47 -6.01
CA TYR A 192 -10.93 -3.72 -5.26
C TYR A 192 -12.28 -3.95 -4.61
N ALA A 193 -12.89 -5.13 -4.84
CA ALA A 193 -13.94 -5.63 -3.96
C ALA A 193 -13.34 -6.67 -3.01
N TYR A 194 -13.66 -6.58 -1.73
CA TYR A 194 -13.11 -7.48 -0.72
C TYR A 194 -14.20 -8.09 0.14
N PHE A 195 -13.93 -9.33 0.54
CA PHE A 195 -14.90 -10.23 1.16
C PHE A 195 -14.29 -10.93 2.36
N THR A 196 -15.12 -11.30 3.31
CA THR A 196 -14.75 -12.28 4.33
C THR A 196 -15.70 -13.46 4.28
N THR A 197 -15.16 -14.67 4.45
CA THR A 197 -15.90 -15.90 4.70
C THR A 197 -15.50 -16.37 6.08
N THR A 198 -16.38 -16.23 7.05
CA THR A 198 -16.12 -16.50 8.46
C THR A 198 -16.87 -17.73 8.92
N GLY A 199 -16.17 -18.67 9.54
CA GLY A 199 -16.76 -19.90 10.08
C GLY A 199 -15.98 -20.48 11.26
N PHE A 200 -16.61 -21.42 11.96
CA PHE A 200 -15.92 -22.21 12.95
C PHE A 200 -15.07 -23.31 12.28
N LEU A 201 -13.97 -23.68 12.93
CA LEU A 201 -13.16 -24.84 12.54
C LEU A 201 -13.83 -26.18 12.93
N THR A 202 -14.88 -26.11 13.73
CA THR A 202 -15.79 -27.24 14.03
C THR A 202 -16.96 -27.23 13.05
N ALA A 203 -17.70 -28.34 12.96
CA ALA A 203 -18.92 -28.46 12.16
C ALA A 203 -20.13 -27.71 12.77
N LYS A 204 -19.93 -26.47 13.22
CA LYS A 204 -20.94 -25.61 13.83
C LYS A 204 -21.29 -24.46 12.89
N ASP A 205 -22.57 -24.15 12.78
CA ASP A 205 -23.08 -22.98 12.07
C ASP A 205 -22.74 -21.68 12.81
N VAL A 206 -22.44 -20.64 12.04
CA VAL A 206 -22.36 -19.27 12.55
C VAL A 206 -23.78 -18.70 12.63
N THR A 207 -24.18 -18.31 13.83
CA THR A 207 -25.47 -17.68 14.10
C THR A 207 -25.29 -16.21 14.52
N LYS A 208 -26.38 -15.45 14.55
CA LYS A 208 -26.38 -14.05 15.04
C LYS A 208 -25.94 -13.92 16.52
N LYS A 209 -25.94 -15.00 17.29
CA LYS A 209 -25.51 -15.02 18.71
C LYS A 209 -24.00 -15.19 18.86
N ASP A 210 -23.29 -15.62 17.81
CA ASP A 210 -21.86 -15.93 17.86
C ASP A 210 -20.99 -14.67 17.75
N ARG A 211 -21.03 -13.82 18.78
CA ARG A 211 -20.32 -12.53 18.82
C ARG A 211 -18.84 -12.63 18.48
N LYS A 212 -18.16 -13.68 18.95
CA LYS A 212 -16.73 -13.93 18.66
C LYS A 212 -16.46 -14.14 17.17
N ALA A 213 -17.36 -14.82 16.46
CA ALA A 213 -17.22 -15.01 15.02
C ALA A 213 -17.38 -13.69 14.27
N TYR A 214 -18.34 -12.85 14.68
CA TYR A 214 -18.52 -11.51 14.12
C TYR A 214 -17.29 -10.63 14.35
N GLU A 215 -16.81 -10.56 15.58
CA GLU A 215 -15.61 -9.80 15.96
C GLU A 215 -14.39 -10.20 15.11
N VAL A 216 -14.11 -11.50 15.01
CA VAL A 216 -12.98 -12.02 14.22
C VAL A 216 -13.15 -11.70 12.73
N GLY A 217 -14.37 -11.84 12.19
CA GLY A 217 -14.66 -11.50 10.80
C GLY A 217 -14.49 -10.00 10.51
N ASP A 218 -14.98 -9.14 11.40
CA ASP A 218 -14.95 -7.69 11.23
C ASP A 218 -13.52 -7.12 11.40
N ASP A 219 -12.74 -7.70 12.32
CA ASP A 219 -11.31 -7.39 12.45
C ASP A 219 -10.55 -7.67 11.15
N LEU A 220 -10.84 -8.80 10.50
CA LEU A 220 -10.19 -9.15 9.24
C LEU A 220 -10.73 -8.40 8.03
N ALA A 221 -11.99 -7.98 8.04
CA ALA A 221 -12.52 -7.07 7.03
C ALA A 221 -11.82 -5.70 7.11
N ARG A 222 -11.63 -5.17 8.32
CA ARG A 222 -10.86 -3.93 8.56
C ARG A 222 -9.40 -4.10 8.17
N PHE A 223 -8.78 -5.24 8.49
CA PHE A 223 -7.43 -5.53 8.07
C PHE A 223 -7.30 -5.56 6.53
N ALA A 224 -8.23 -6.19 5.82
CA ALA A 224 -8.24 -6.20 4.35
C ALA A 224 -8.30 -4.77 3.77
N PHE A 225 -9.19 -3.92 4.30
CA PHE A 225 -9.25 -2.51 3.94
C PHE A 225 -7.91 -1.81 4.17
N ASN A 226 -7.32 -1.94 5.36
CA ASN A 226 -6.04 -1.30 5.69
C ASN A 226 -4.91 -1.73 4.75
N GLN A 227 -4.86 -3.01 4.36
CA GLN A 227 -3.85 -3.50 3.41
C GLN A 227 -4.03 -2.92 2.01
N ILE A 228 -5.28 -2.77 1.55
CA ILE A 228 -5.57 -2.13 0.26
C ILE A 228 -5.24 -0.63 0.34
N ASN A 229 -5.60 0.04 1.42
CA ASN A 229 -5.28 1.45 1.63
C ASN A 229 -3.77 1.72 1.67
N ARG A 230 -3.02 0.89 2.41
CA ARG A 230 -1.56 0.99 2.48
C ARG A 230 -0.88 0.84 1.13
N ARG A 231 -1.46 0.03 0.23
CA ARG A 231 -0.98 -0.05 -1.16
C ARG A 231 -1.16 1.28 -1.90
N GLY A 232 -2.31 1.95 -1.72
CA GLY A 232 -2.54 3.30 -2.23
C GLY A 232 -1.52 4.29 -1.67
N GLU A 233 -1.33 4.29 -0.35
CA GLU A 233 -0.36 5.17 0.33
C GLU A 233 1.07 4.96 -0.19
N THR A 234 1.46 3.70 -0.41
CA THR A 234 2.80 3.37 -0.92
C THR A 234 3.00 3.90 -2.34
N GLN A 235 2.00 3.77 -3.21
CA GLN A 235 2.08 4.27 -4.58
C GLN A 235 2.02 5.80 -4.64
N ALA A 236 1.15 6.43 -3.84
CA ALA A 236 1.07 7.87 -3.70
C ALA A 236 2.41 8.47 -3.19
N SER A 237 3.01 7.84 -2.18
CA SER A 237 4.31 8.25 -1.65
C SER A 237 5.45 8.08 -2.67
N ALA A 238 5.42 7.01 -3.47
CA ALA A 238 6.41 6.80 -4.52
C ALA A 238 6.34 7.85 -5.62
N ALA A 239 5.12 8.28 -6.00
CA ALA A 239 4.89 9.36 -6.96
C ALA A 239 5.29 10.72 -6.40
N ALA A 240 5.02 11.00 -5.12
CA ALA A 240 5.44 12.25 -4.48
C ALA A 240 6.98 12.40 -4.42
N ASN A 241 7.71 11.30 -4.26
CA ASN A 241 9.18 11.29 -4.23
C ASN A 241 9.82 11.26 -5.63
N ASN A 242 9.05 10.97 -6.68
CA ASN A 242 9.49 10.99 -8.08
C ASN A 242 8.40 11.63 -8.94
N PRO A 243 8.19 12.95 -8.85
CA PRO A 243 7.24 13.64 -9.73
C PRO A 243 7.71 13.46 -11.18
N GLU A 244 6.83 12.94 -12.04
CA GLU A 244 7.06 12.86 -13.50
C GLU A 244 7.22 14.24 -14.14
#